data_AF-A0A7K2PYS8-F1
#
_entry.id   AF-A0A7K2PYS8-F1
#
_cell.length_a   1.000
_cell.length_b   1.000
_cell.length_c   1.000
_cell.angle_alpha   90.00
_cell.angle_beta   90.00
_cell.angle_gamma   90.00
#
_symmetry.space_group_name_H-M   'P 1'
#
loop_
_entity.id
_entity.type
_entity.pdbx_description
1 polymer ?
#
loop_
_entity_poly.entity_id
_entity_poly.type
_entity_poly.pdbx_seq_one_letter_code
_entity_poly.pdbx_strand_id
1 'polypeptide(L)'
;MSIAPSTTKDEVPQPAAPAPARSRWAPLRPLVLRLHFYAGVFVAPFLLVAAVTGFLYAGAFQAEKIVYRHEMTVAAVGDSKLPISDQVDAARKAHPEGTVSAIRPSPAADATTRVLLSGVKGVDPNHTLAVFVDPYTGKVRGALEQYGSTGALPLRTWIDEFHRDLHLGENGRLYSEFAASWLWVIAGGGIVLWFSRRRALRKVRGTSGRRRTLGLHGSVG
;
A
#
# COMPACT_ATOMS: atom_id res chain seq x y z
N MET A 1 91.56 -37.58 7.03
CA MET A 1 91.64 -36.32 6.27
C MET A 1 91.15 -36.63 4.87
N SER A 2 90.16 -36.01 4.25
CA SER A 2 89.48 -34.74 4.49
C SER A 2 88.02 -34.88 4.05
N ILE A 3 87.10 -34.41 4.88
CA ILE A 3 85.65 -34.42 4.66
C ILE A 3 85.33 -33.05 4.03
N ALA A 4 84.80 -33.03 2.81
CA ALA A 4 84.26 -31.80 2.20
C ALA A 4 82.72 -31.92 2.16
N PRO A 5 81.97 -30.98 2.75
CA PRO A 5 80.52 -31.07 2.87
C PRO A 5 79.83 -30.66 1.57
N SER A 6 78.80 -31.41 1.18
CA SER A 6 77.84 -30.99 0.17
C SER A 6 77.04 -29.80 0.69
N THR A 7 77.08 -28.69 -0.03
CA THR A 7 76.29 -27.49 0.23
C THR A 7 74.80 -27.79 0.13
N THR A 8 74.13 -27.85 1.27
CA THR A 8 72.67 -27.80 1.38
C THR A 8 72.21 -26.45 0.82
N LYS A 9 71.42 -26.46 -0.25
CA LYS A 9 70.72 -25.26 -0.70
C LYS A 9 69.78 -24.82 0.41
N ASP A 10 69.98 -23.61 0.93
CA ASP A 10 69.04 -22.94 1.82
C ASP A 10 67.67 -22.85 1.14
N GLU A 11 66.74 -23.68 1.58
CA GLU A 11 65.34 -23.58 1.22
C GLU A 11 64.75 -22.40 2.01
N VAL A 12 64.67 -21.25 1.34
CA VAL A 12 64.06 -20.04 1.89
C VAL A 12 62.63 -20.39 2.34
N PRO A 13 62.25 -20.14 3.62
CA PRO A 13 60.92 -20.42 4.09
C PRO A 13 59.89 -19.68 3.23
N GLN A 14 59.04 -20.44 2.54
CA GLN A 14 57.97 -19.85 1.73
C GLN A 14 57.05 -19.03 2.66
N PRO A 15 56.78 -17.75 2.37
CA PRO A 15 55.94 -16.93 3.23
C PRO A 15 54.58 -17.60 3.39
N ALA A 16 54.19 -17.88 4.64
CA ALA A 16 52.89 -18.44 4.95
C ALA A 16 51.80 -17.59 4.28
N ALA A 17 50.95 -18.23 3.46
CA ALA A 17 49.87 -17.54 2.76
C ALA A 17 48.99 -16.79 3.77
N PRO A 18 48.63 -15.51 3.51
CA PRO A 18 47.84 -14.73 4.45
C PRO A 18 46.50 -15.44 4.74
N ALA A 19 46.18 -15.59 6.03
CA ALA A 19 44.93 -16.19 6.45
C ALA A 19 43.74 -15.46 5.79
N PRO A 20 42.74 -16.18 5.25
CA PRO A 20 41.62 -15.54 4.56
C PRO A 20 40.93 -14.57 5.52
N ALA A 21 40.85 -13.30 5.13
CA ALA A 21 40.18 -12.27 5.91
C ALA A 21 38.75 -12.73 6.25
N ARG A 22 38.47 -12.91 7.55
CA ARG A 22 37.14 -13.30 8.02
C ARG A 22 36.15 -12.24 7.56
N SER A 23 35.20 -12.65 6.72
CA SER A 23 34.20 -11.74 6.18
C SER A 23 33.35 -11.17 7.32
N ARG A 24 33.30 -9.83 7.45
CA ARG A 24 32.39 -9.11 8.37
C ARG A 24 30.91 -9.48 8.16
N TRP A 25 30.62 -10.11 7.03
CA TRP A 25 29.29 -10.59 6.64
C TRP A 25 28.83 -11.85 7.38
N ALA A 26 29.76 -12.69 7.85
CA ALA A 26 29.44 -13.96 8.50
C ALA A 26 28.58 -13.79 9.78
N PRO A 27 28.90 -12.86 10.71
CA PRO A 27 28.07 -12.62 11.90
C PRO A 27 26.82 -11.77 11.62
N LEU A 28 26.82 -10.93 10.58
CA LEU A 28 25.69 -10.04 10.25
C LEU A 28 24.55 -10.78 9.54
N ARG A 29 24.86 -11.83 8.78
CA ARG A 29 23.85 -12.63 8.07
C ARG A 29 22.72 -13.16 8.97
N PRO A 30 22.96 -13.83 10.12
CA PRO A 30 21.89 -14.33 10.98
C PRO A 30 21.04 -13.19 11.59
N LEU A 31 21.63 -12.03 11.86
CA LEU A 31 20.90 -10.84 12.31
C LEU A 31 19.93 -10.36 11.23
N VAL A 32 20.43 -10.16 10.00
CA VAL A 32 19.61 -9.74 8.85
C VAL A 32 18.50 -10.75 8.57
N LEU A 33 18.79 -12.05 8.67
CA LEU A 33 17.78 -13.11 8.50
C LEU A 33 16.67 -13.00 9.54
N ARG A 34 17.02 -12.90 10.83
CA ARG A 34 16.03 -12.76 11.92
C ARG A 34 15.22 -11.47 11.76
N LEU A 35 15.88 -10.36 11.47
CA LEU A 35 15.22 -9.07 11.26
C LEU A 35 14.23 -9.14 10.10
N HIS A 36 14.65 -9.64 8.94
CA HIS A 36 13.79 -9.81 7.77
C HIS A 36 12.61 -10.75 8.07
N PHE A 37 12.86 -11.87 8.75
CA PHE A 37 11.82 -12.84 9.10
C PHE A 37 10.78 -12.26 10.06
N TYR A 38 11.19 -11.71 11.20
CA TYR A 38 10.25 -11.19 12.20
C TYR A 38 9.52 -9.94 11.71
N ALA A 39 10.22 -9.01 11.04
CA ALA A 39 9.57 -7.87 10.42
C ALA A 39 8.60 -8.33 9.32
N GLY A 40 8.99 -9.32 8.51
CA GLY A 40 8.12 -9.92 7.50
C GLY A 40 6.86 -10.54 8.08
N VAL A 41 6.95 -11.35 9.13
CA VAL A 41 5.80 -11.97 9.81
C VAL A 41 4.86 -10.90 10.39
N PHE A 42 5.41 -9.80 10.93
CA PHE A 42 4.61 -8.71 11.48
C PHE A 42 3.91 -7.87 10.41
N VAL A 43 4.58 -7.61 9.28
CA VAL A 43 4.09 -6.72 8.20
C VAL A 43 3.26 -7.46 7.15
N ALA A 44 3.46 -8.76 6.96
CA ALA A 44 2.77 -9.54 5.92
C ALA A 44 1.24 -9.54 6.03
N PRO A 45 0.61 -9.67 7.22
CA PRO A 45 -0.85 -9.57 7.34
C PRO A 45 -1.38 -8.21 6.87
N PHE A 46 -0.71 -7.12 7.25
CA PHE A 46 -1.05 -5.78 6.77
C PHE A 46 -0.92 -5.68 5.25
N LEU A 47 0.18 -6.16 4.67
CA LEU A 47 0.37 -6.15 3.22
C LEU A 47 -0.71 -6.92 2.47
N LEU A 48 -1.17 -8.05 3.01
CA LEU A 48 -2.27 -8.81 2.42
C LEU A 48 -3.56 -7.98 2.40
N VAL A 49 -3.92 -7.39 3.54
CA VAL A 49 -5.12 -6.54 3.63
C VAL A 49 -4.98 -5.34 2.70
N ALA A 50 -3.88 -4.60 2.78
CA ALA A 50 -3.60 -3.42 1.95
C ALA A 50 -3.65 -3.75 0.45
N ALA A 51 -3.12 -4.91 0.03
CA ALA A 51 -3.19 -5.33 -1.37
C ALA A 51 -4.64 -5.60 -1.82
N VAL A 52 -5.42 -6.31 -0.99
CA VAL A 52 -6.83 -6.60 -1.27
C VAL A 52 -7.66 -5.32 -1.32
N THR A 53 -7.50 -4.44 -0.34
CA THR A 53 -8.25 -3.19 -0.26
C THR A 53 -7.83 -2.20 -1.33
N GLY A 54 -6.54 -2.16 -1.70
CA GLY A 54 -6.06 -1.38 -2.84
C GLY A 54 -6.64 -1.87 -4.17
N PHE A 55 -6.76 -3.19 -4.36
CA PHE A 55 -7.44 -3.76 -5.51
C PHE A 55 -8.93 -3.40 -5.53
N LEU A 56 -9.63 -3.50 -4.40
CA LEU A 56 -11.03 -3.09 -4.28
C LEU A 56 -11.21 -1.59 -4.54
N TYR A 57 -10.30 -0.76 -4.03
CA TYR A 57 -10.32 0.69 -4.22
C TYR A 57 -10.19 1.08 -5.70
N ALA A 58 -9.36 0.37 -6.47
CA ALA A 58 -9.24 0.57 -7.91
C ALA A 58 -10.58 0.37 -8.65
N GLY A 59 -11.43 -0.53 -8.17
CA GLY A 59 -12.79 -0.78 -8.69
C GLY A 59 -13.89 0.07 -8.04
N ALA A 60 -13.61 0.74 -6.92
CA ALA A 60 -14.62 1.37 -6.07
C ALA A 60 -15.45 2.41 -6.81
N PHE A 61 -14.85 3.23 -7.67
CA PHE A 61 -15.59 4.23 -8.45
C PHE A 61 -16.67 3.62 -9.36
N GLN A 62 -16.41 2.47 -9.97
CA GLN A 62 -17.42 1.78 -10.79
C GLN A 62 -18.46 1.10 -9.90
N ALA A 63 -18.05 0.52 -8.77
CA ALA A 63 -18.97 -0.06 -7.80
C ALA A 63 -19.94 0.99 -7.24
N GLU A 64 -19.47 2.20 -6.93
CA GLU A 64 -20.30 3.32 -6.46
C GLU A 64 -21.41 3.69 -7.46
N LYS A 65 -21.14 3.66 -8.77
CA LYS A 65 -22.17 3.92 -9.78
C LYS A 65 -23.29 2.88 -9.79
N ILE A 66 -23.00 1.66 -9.35
CA ILE A 66 -23.97 0.58 -9.26
C ILE A 66 -24.72 0.67 -7.94
N VAL A 67 -24.00 0.80 -6.83
CA VAL A 67 -24.56 0.85 -5.46
C VAL A 67 -25.40 2.11 -5.26
N TYR A 68 -24.93 3.26 -5.73
CA TYR A 68 -25.59 4.57 -5.60
C TYR A 68 -26.20 5.04 -6.92
N ARG A 69 -26.63 4.08 -7.76
CA ARG A 69 -27.23 4.40 -9.07
C ARG A 69 -28.44 5.33 -8.91
N HIS A 70 -29.25 5.11 -7.88
CA HIS A 70 -30.44 5.89 -7.63
C HIS A 70 -30.13 7.38 -7.42
N GLU A 71 -29.12 7.67 -6.61
CA GLU A 71 -28.70 9.01 -6.27
C GLU A 71 -27.95 9.65 -7.44
N MET A 72 -27.07 8.90 -8.12
CA MET A 72 -26.20 9.44 -9.15
C MET A 72 -26.87 9.67 -10.50
N THR A 73 -28.01 9.01 -10.77
CA THR A 73 -28.68 9.05 -12.08
C THR A 73 -30.16 9.40 -12.00
N VAL A 74 -30.66 9.97 -13.09
CA VAL A 74 -32.09 10.20 -13.30
C VAL A 74 -32.72 9.04 -14.06
N ALA A 75 -34.01 8.78 -13.79
CA ALA A 75 -34.75 7.71 -14.47
C ALA A 75 -35.12 8.06 -15.92
N ALA A 76 -35.31 9.35 -16.20
CA ALA A 76 -35.62 9.87 -17.53
C ALA A 76 -34.89 11.20 -17.76
N VAL A 77 -34.28 11.34 -18.93
CA VAL A 77 -33.67 12.59 -19.37
C VAL A 77 -34.79 13.49 -19.89
N GLY A 78 -34.96 14.66 -19.26
CA GLY A 78 -35.94 15.66 -19.69
C GLY A 78 -35.42 16.55 -20.82
N ASP A 79 -36.31 17.36 -21.39
CA ASP A 79 -36.00 18.22 -22.53
C ASP A 79 -35.07 19.38 -22.18
N SER A 80 -35.24 19.97 -20.99
CA SER A 80 -34.43 21.09 -20.50
C SER A 80 -34.11 20.97 -19.01
N LYS A 81 -32.87 21.27 -18.65
CA LYS A 81 -32.43 21.32 -17.26
C LYS A 81 -32.93 22.62 -16.62
N LEU A 82 -33.38 22.54 -15.37
CA LEU A 82 -33.70 23.69 -14.53
C LEU A 82 -32.45 24.58 -14.33
N PRO A 83 -32.60 25.88 -14.07
CA PRO A 83 -31.51 26.73 -13.59
C PRO A 83 -30.76 26.11 -12.41
N ILE A 84 -29.44 26.32 -12.34
CA ILE A 84 -28.63 25.80 -11.22
C ILE A 84 -29.11 26.39 -9.88
N SER A 85 -29.60 27.63 -9.87
CA SER A 85 -30.23 28.25 -8.69
C SER A 85 -31.35 27.38 -8.11
N ASP A 86 -32.25 26.92 -8.97
CA ASP A 86 -33.44 26.16 -8.56
C ASP A 86 -33.05 24.78 -8.02
N GLN A 87 -31.99 24.19 -8.58
CA GLN A 87 -31.42 22.93 -8.10
C GLN A 87 -30.74 23.12 -6.74
N VAL A 88 -30.05 24.24 -6.53
CA VAL A 88 -29.44 24.60 -5.24
C VAL A 88 -30.52 24.87 -4.19
N ASP A 89 -31.59 25.56 -4.56
CA ASP A 89 -32.72 25.84 -3.67
C ASP A 89 -33.43 24.55 -3.25
N ALA A 90 -33.60 23.59 -4.16
CA ALA A 90 -34.12 22.27 -3.83
C ALA A 90 -33.25 21.54 -2.78
N ALA A 91 -31.92 21.58 -2.94
CA ALA A 91 -30.99 21.00 -1.97
C ALA A 91 -31.04 21.70 -0.61
N ARG A 92 -31.05 23.04 -0.60
CA ARG A 92 -31.15 23.85 0.64
C ARG A 92 -32.49 23.67 1.35
N LYS A 93 -33.57 23.43 0.60
CA LYS A 93 -34.88 23.12 1.20
C LYS A 93 -34.89 21.75 1.89
N ALA A 94 -34.16 20.77 1.35
CA ALA A 94 -34.04 19.46 1.95
C ALA A 94 -33.11 19.43 3.18
N HIS A 95 -32.06 20.26 3.17
CA HIS A 95 -31.05 20.36 4.23
C HIS A 95 -30.78 21.83 4.60
N PRO A 96 -31.74 22.52 5.26
CA PRO A 96 -31.62 23.94 5.59
C PRO A 96 -30.51 24.26 6.59
N GLU A 97 -30.07 23.26 7.36
CA GLU A 97 -28.96 23.35 8.31
C GLU A 97 -27.58 23.45 7.64
N GLY A 98 -27.47 23.02 6.38
CA GLY A 98 -26.21 22.97 5.65
C GLY A 98 -25.86 24.28 4.95
N THR A 99 -24.57 24.61 4.91
CA THR A 99 -24.04 25.72 4.10
C THR A 99 -23.53 25.18 2.78
N VAL A 100 -23.95 25.75 1.65
CA VAL A 100 -23.46 25.36 0.32
C VAL A 100 -21.96 25.67 0.22
N SER A 101 -21.14 24.64 0.07
CA SER A 101 -19.69 24.75 -0.05
C SER A 101 -19.21 24.62 -1.50
N ALA A 102 -19.90 23.81 -2.31
CA ALA A 102 -19.63 23.68 -3.74
C ALA A 102 -20.83 23.11 -4.49
N ILE A 103 -20.83 23.27 -5.81
CA ILE A 103 -21.83 22.71 -6.71
C ILE A 103 -21.09 21.96 -7.81
N ARG A 104 -21.53 20.74 -8.10
CA ARG A 104 -21.09 19.96 -9.27
C ARG A 104 -22.29 19.74 -10.17
N PRO A 105 -22.45 20.55 -11.22
CA PRO A 105 -23.50 20.35 -12.20
C PRO A 105 -23.45 18.94 -12.79
N SER A 106 -24.62 18.43 -13.14
CA SER A 106 -24.81 17.17 -13.85
C SER A 106 -23.83 17.01 -15.04
N PRO A 107 -22.83 16.11 -14.96
CA PRO A 107 -21.76 15.97 -15.95
C PRO A 107 -22.18 15.22 -17.23
N ALA A 108 -23.32 14.54 -17.20
CA ALA A 108 -23.90 13.79 -18.32
C ALA A 108 -25.42 13.99 -18.34
N ALA A 109 -26.09 13.67 -19.44
CA ALA A 109 -27.53 13.88 -19.57
C ALA A 109 -28.34 13.09 -18.52
N ASP A 110 -27.89 11.90 -18.16
CA ASP A 110 -28.51 11.01 -17.18
C ASP A 110 -28.02 11.20 -15.74
N ALA A 111 -27.08 12.12 -15.51
CA ALA A 111 -26.50 12.34 -14.19
C ALA A 111 -27.25 13.41 -13.39
N THR A 112 -27.29 13.26 -12.07
CA THR A 112 -27.79 14.30 -11.16
C THR A 112 -26.78 15.41 -10.92
N THR A 113 -27.25 16.60 -10.54
CA THR A 113 -26.38 17.64 -9.96
C THR A 113 -26.09 17.31 -8.50
N ARG A 114 -24.86 17.55 -8.04
CA ARG A 114 -24.48 17.43 -6.63
C ARG A 114 -24.34 18.82 -6.02
N VAL A 115 -25.06 19.09 -4.95
CA VAL A 115 -24.91 20.28 -4.13
C VAL A 115 -24.24 19.85 -2.83
N LEU A 116 -23.02 20.32 -2.59
CA LEU A 116 -22.21 19.92 -1.45
C LEU A 116 -22.49 20.88 -0.30
N LEU A 117 -22.86 20.32 0.85
CA LEU A 117 -23.19 21.07 2.06
C LEU A 117 -22.17 20.76 3.16
N SER A 118 -21.66 21.80 3.81
CA SER A 118 -20.83 21.70 5.02
C SER A 118 -21.64 22.06 6.26
N GLY A 119 -21.18 21.62 7.44
CA GLY A 119 -21.81 21.96 8.72
C GLY A 119 -23.13 21.24 9.00
N VAL A 120 -23.44 20.19 8.23
CA VAL A 120 -24.62 19.35 8.47
C VAL A 120 -24.38 18.45 9.67
N LYS A 121 -25.33 18.41 10.61
CA LYS A 121 -25.22 17.58 11.82
C LYS A 121 -25.14 16.10 11.45
N GLY A 122 -24.14 15.39 12.00
CA GLY A 122 -23.94 13.95 11.77
C GLY A 122 -23.05 13.61 10.57
N VAL A 123 -22.53 14.62 9.87
CA VAL A 123 -21.46 14.47 8.86
C VAL A 123 -20.14 14.85 9.50
N ASP A 124 -19.06 14.14 9.16
CA ASP A 124 -17.74 14.47 9.70
C ASP A 124 -17.34 15.92 9.34
N PRO A 125 -16.70 16.69 10.25
CA PRO A 125 -16.30 18.06 9.98
C PRO A 125 -15.41 18.26 8.74
N ASN A 126 -14.65 17.22 8.35
CA ASN A 126 -13.79 17.24 7.16
C ASN A 126 -14.51 16.74 5.90
N HIS A 127 -15.76 16.33 6.02
CA HIS A 127 -16.58 15.80 4.94
C HIS A 127 -17.64 16.82 4.52
N THR A 128 -18.30 16.54 3.41
CA THR A 128 -19.45 17.31 2.92
C THR A 128 -20.61 16.37 2.66
N LEU A 129 -21.83 16.84 2.88
CA LEU A 129 -23.01 16.13 2.41
C LEU A 129 -23.25 16.46 0.94
N ALA A 130 -23.09 15.49 0.04
CA ALA A 130 -23.46 15.64 -1.35
C ALA A 130 -24.96 15.35 -1.51
N VAL A 131 -25.76 16.40 -1.71
CA VAL A 131 -27.18 16.28 -2.03
C VAL A 131 -27.34 16.12 -3.54
N PHE A 132 -27.95 15.02 -3.96
CA PHE A 132 -28.15 14.68 -5.36
C PHE A 132 -29.51 15.18 -5.83
N VAL A 133 -29.52 16.08 -6.81
CA VAL A 133 -30.72 16.73 -7.32
C VAL A 133 -30.91 16.35 -8.78
N ASP A 134 -32.12 15.90 -9.11
CA ASP A 134 -32.55 15.71 -10.49
C ASP A 134 -32.58 17.07 -11.21
N PRO A 135 -31.73 17.29 -12.23
CA PRO A 135 -31.62 18.58 -12.89
C PRO A 135 -32.83 18.93 -13.76
N TYR A 136 -33.73 17.99 -14.04
CA TYR A 136 -34.93 18.20 -14.86
C TYR A 136 -36.16 18.46 -14.00
N THR A 137 -36.25 17.83 -12.82
CA THR A 137 -37.45 17.94 -11.96
C THR A 137 -37.21 18.68 -10.64
N GLY A 138 -35.95 18.98 -10.29
CA GLY A 138 -35.60 19.58 -8.99
C GLY A 138 -35.85 18.65 -7.79
N LYS A 139 -36.08 17.36 -8.04
CA LYS A 139 -36.34 16.39 -6.95
C LYS A 139 -35.02 15.94 -6.34
N VAL A 140 -34.94 15.96 -5.02
CA VAL A 140 -33.80 15.37 -4.30
C VAL A 140 -33.90 13.85 -4.39
N ARG A 141 -32.86 13.24 -4.93
CA ARG A 141 -32.72 11.79 -5.14
C ARG A 141 -32.08 11.10 -3.95
N GLY A 142 -31.31 11.83 -3.16
CA GLY A 142 -30.69 11.36 -1.93
C GLY A 142 -29.60 12.30 -1.47
N ALA A 143 -29.03 12.01 -0.31
CA ALA A 143 -27.89 12.74 0.23
C ALA A 143 -26.87 11.71 0.76
N LEU A 144 -25.64 11.79 0.28
CA LEU A 144 -24.56 10.90 0.70
C LEU A 144 -23.39 11.72 1.20
N GLU A 145 -22.78 11.26 2.28
CA GLU A 145 -21.53 11.82 2.75
C GLU A 145 -20.43 11.63 1.71
N GLN A 146 -19.65 12.68 1.51
CA GLN A 146 -18.62 12.74 0.49
C GLN A 146 -17.30 13.24 1.09
N TYR A 147 -16.25 12.44 0.92
CA TYR A 147 -14.90 12.77 1.34
C TYR A 147 -14.05 13.31 0.18
N GLY A 148 -13.25 14.32 0.49
CA GLY A 148 -12.21 14.86 -0.38
C GLY A 148 -12.70 15.52 -1.67
N SER A 149 -11.75 16.07 -2.42
CA SER A 149 -12.03 16.75 -3.70
C SER A 149 -12.33 15.77 -4.84
N THR A 150 -12.00 14.49 -4.70
CA THR A 150 -12.27 13.44 -5.70
C THR A 150 -13.72 12.97 -5.69
N GLY A 151 -14.50 13.39 -4.68
CA GLY A 151 -15.91 13.03 -4.52
C GLY A 151 -16.12 11.57 -4.17
N ALA A 152 -15.32 11.03 -3.24
CA ALA A 152 -15.48 9.67 -2.71
C ALA A 152 -16.80 9.58 -1.95
N LEU A 153 -17.68 8.67 -2.36
CA LEU A 153 -18.94 8.38 -1.67
C LEU A 153 -18.67 7.33 -0.57
N PRO A 154 -19.65 6.99 0.28
CA PRO A 154 -19.39 6.23 1.50
C PRO A 154 -18.69 4.89 1.27
N LEU A 155 -19.02 4.16 0.19
CA LEU A 155 -18.35 2.90 -0.15
C LEU A 155 -16.84 3.09 -0.38
N ARG A 156 -16.43 4.06 -1.21
CA ARG A 156 -15.01 4.27 -1.51
C ARG A 156 -14.26 4.85 -0.33
N THR A 157 -14.90 5.74 0.43
CA THR A 157 -14.34 6.29 1.67
C THR A 157 -14.08 5.17 2.68
N TRP A 158 -15.05 4.28 2.90
CA TRP A 158 -14.89 3.12 3.78
C TRP A 158 -13.73 2.20 3.36
N ILE A 159 -13.55 1.98 2.05
CA ILE A 159 -12.42 1.17 1.55
C ILE A 159 -11.09 1.91 1.77
N ASP A 160 -11.02 3.23 1.57
CA ASP A 160 -9.82 4.04 1.81
C ASP A 160 -9.40 4.01 3.29
N GLU A 161 -10.36 4.23 4.19
CA GLU A 161 -10.15 4.22 5.63
C GLU A 161 -9.67 2.83 6.10
N PHE A 162 -10.34 1.76 5.66
CA PHE A 162 -9.91 0.40 5.98
C PHE A 162 -8.51 0.07 5.42
N HIS A 163 -8.15 0.60 4.25
CA HIS A 163 -6.80 0.47 3.69
C HIS A 163 -5.75 1.21 4.51
N ARG A 164 -6.10 2.38 5.05
CA ARG A 164 -5.17 3.27 5.77
C ARG A 164 -4.95 2.85 7.22
N ASP A 165 -5.99 2.42 7.93
CA ASP A 165 -5.92 2.16 9.36
C ASP A 165 -6.71 0.92 9.83
N LEU A 166 -7.20 0.08 8.90
CA LEU A 166 -7.97 -1.13 9.21
C LEU A 166 -9.27 -0.87 10.00
N HIS A 167 -9.76 0.38 10.05
CA HIS A 167 -10.82 0.81 10.95
C HIS A 167 -10.55 0.56 12.43
N LEU A 168 -9.28 0.55 12.81
CA LEU A 168 -8.85 0.44 14.22
C LEU A 168 -8.48 1.80 14.82
N GLY A 169 -8.77 2.89 14.12
CA GLY A 169 -8.47 4.26 14.53
C GLY A 169 -6.98 4.48 14.72
N GLU A 170 -6.60 5.15 15.81
CA GLU A 170 -5.21 5.51 16.11
C GLU A 170 -4.25 4.31 16.09
N ASN A 171 -4.65 3.20 16.71
CA ASN A 171 -3.81 2.00 16.80
C ASN A 171 -3.56 1.40 15.40
N GLY A 172 -4.59 1.40 14.56
CA GLY A 172 -4.51 0.96 13.19
C GLY A 172 -3.62 1.84 12.34
N ARG A 173 -3.71 3.16 12.52
CA ARG A 173 -2.84 4.13 11.86
C ARG A 173 -1.38 3.91 12.24
N LEU A 174 -1.07 3.82 13.54
CA LEU A 174 0.29 3.56 14.02
C LEU A 174 0.84 2.23 13.51
N TYR A 175 0.02 1.16 13.48
CA TYR A 175 0.42 -0.12 12.93
C TYR A 175 0.74 -0.02 11.43
N SER A 176 -0.12 0.66 10.67
CA SER A 176 0.02 0.83 9.21
C SER A 176 1.23 1.70 8.85
N GLU A 177 1.46 2.79 9.58
CA GLU A 177 2.65 3.65 9.43
C GLU A 177 3.94 2.90 9.79
N PHE A 178 3.93 2.11 10.86
CA PHE A 178 5.05 1.26 11.23
C PHE A 178 5.29 0.20 10.14
N ALA A 179 4.26 -0.48 9.68
CA ALA A 179 4.38 -1.50 8.63
C ALA A 179 4.95 -0.89 7.33
N ALA A 180 4.44 0.27 6.91
CA ALA A 180 4.91 1.00 5.74
C ALA A 180 6.37 1.45 5.87
N SER A 181 6.75 2.04 7.01
CA SER A 181 8.12 2.51 7.26
C SER A 181 9.15 1.36 7.30
N TRP A 182 8.72 0.14 7.60
CA TRP A 182 9.58 -1.05 7.60
C TRP A 182 9.68 -1.77 6.25
N LEU A 183 8.90 -1.40 5.25
CA LEU A 183 8.93 -2.07 3.94
C LEU A 183 10.31 -2.03 3.29
N TRP A 184 11.04 -0.92 3.39
CA TRP A 184 12.38 -0.82 2.82
C TRP A 184 13.39 -1.69 3.59
N VAL A 185 13.23 -1.85 4.91
CA VAL A 185 14.08 -2.73 5.73
C VAL A 185 13.87 -4.19 5.33
N ILE A 186 12.61 -4.60 5.17
CA ILE A 186 12.25 -5.95 4.74
C ILE A 186 12.75 -6.19 3.30
N ALA A 187 12.49 -5.27 2.37
CA ALA A 187 12.91 -5.37 0.98
C ALA A 187 14.44 -5.40 0.85
N GLY A 188 15.14 -4.47 1.52
CA GLY A 188 16.59 -4.40 1.56
C GLY A 188 17.20 -5.66 2.17
N GLY A 189 16.69 -6.11 3.32
CA GLY A 189 17.07 -7.37 3.95
C GLY A 189 16.87 -8.57 3.01
N GLY A 190 15.75 -8.63 2.30
CA GLY A 190 15.45 -9.67 1.31
C GLY A 190 16.44 -9.68 0.14
N ILE A 191 16.73 -8.51 -0.44
CA ILE A 191 17.71 -8.34 -1.54
C ILE A 191 19.09 -8.80 -1.08
N VAL A 192 19.51 -8.36 0.10
CA VAL A 192 20.79 -8.67 0.72
C VAL A 192 20.94 -10.19 0.95
N LEU A 193 19.90 -10.82 1.50
CA LEU A 193 19.85 -12.27 1.70
C LEU A 193 19.84 -13.02 0.36
N TRP A 194 19.10 -12.54 -0.64
CA TRP A 194 19.04 -13.11 -1.98
C TRP A 194 20.42 -13.13 -2.66
N PHE A 195 21.16 -12.02 -2.63
CA PHE A 195 22.52 -11.98 -3.16
C PHE A 195 23.48 -12.89 -2.39
N SER A 196 23.36 -12.94 -1.06
CA SER A 196 24.18 -13.83 -0.24
C SER A 196 23.96 -15.31 -0.59
N ARG A 197 22.69 -15.70 -0.77
CA ARG A 197 22.28 -17.04 -1.20
C ARG A 197 22.76 -17.35 -2.61
N ARG A 198 22.60 -16.41 -3.55
CA ARG A 198 23.07 -16.59 -4.95
C ARG A 198 24.59 -16.74 -5.04
N ARG A 199 25.36 -16.06 -4.20
CA ARG A 199 26.83 -16.24 -4.10
C ARG A 199 27.19 -17.59 -3.49
N ALA A 200 26.50 -18.03 -2.44
CA ALA A 200 26.72 -19.34 -1.83
C ALA A 200 26.42 -20.48 -2.82
N LEU A 201 25.28 -20.43 -3.51
CA LEU A 201 24.90 -21.43 -4.52
C LEU A 201 25.90 -21.52 -5.68
N ARG A 202 26.48 -20.38 -6.11
CA ARG A 202 27.56 -20.38 -7.12
C ARG A 202 28.82 -21.11 -6.63
N LYS A 203 29.21 -20.95 -5.36
CA LYS A 203 30.36 -21.67 -4.78
C LYS A 203 30.10 -23.18 -4.64
N VAL A 204 28.84 -23.56 -4.38
CA VAL A 204 28.43 -24.98 -4.24
C VAL A 204 28.32 -25.69 -5.59
N ARG A 205 28.05 -24.97 -6.69
CA ARG A 205 28.00 -25.57 -8.04
C ARG A 205 29.32 -26.17 -8.51
N GLY A 206 30.46 -25.77 -7.93
CA GLY A 206 31.78 -26.35 -8.21
C GLY A 206 32.18 -27.49 -7.27
N THR A 207 31.29 -27.97 -6.39
CA THR A 207 31.61 -29.02 -5.41
C THR A 207 30.75 -30.28 -5.65
N SER A 208 31.31 -31.46 -5.39
CA SER A 208 30.64 -32.76 -5.48
C SER A 208 30.51 -33.45 -4.11
N GLY A 209 29.66 -34.47 -4.04
CA GLY A 209 29.49 -35.33 -2.85
C GLY A 209 29.00 -34.60 -1.60
N ARG A 210 29.53 -35.01 -0.43
CA ARG A 210 29.15 -34.49 0.91
C ARG A 210 29.29 -32.97 1.04
N ARG A 211 30.23 -32.36 0.32
CA ARG A 211 30.45 -30.90 0.34
C ARG A 211 29.34 -30.13 -0.37
N ARG A 212 28.69 -30.75 -1.36
CA ARG A 212 27.54 -30.18 -2.05
C ARG A 212 26.28 -30.24 -1.20
N THR A 213 26.02 -31.37 -0.54
CA THR A 213 24.86 -31.52 0.35
C THR A 213 24.95 -30.58 1.56
N LEU A 214 26.10 -30.52 2.26
CA LEU A 214 26.31 -29.58 3.36
C LEU A 214 26.21 -28.11 2.93
N GLY A 215 26.68 -27.77 1.72
CA GLY A 215 26.57 -26.42 1.16
C GLY A 215 25.14 -26.00 0.80
N LEU A 216 24.30 -26.96 0.40
CA LEU A 216 22.86 -26.73 0.15
C LEU A 216 22.11 -26.52 1.47
N HIS A 217 22.35 -27.37 2.49
CA HIS A 217 21.72 -27.21 3.81
C HIS A 217 22.07 -25.87 4.47
N GLY A 218 23.33 -25.43 4.43
CA GLY A 218 23.72 -24.11 4.96
C GLY A 218 23.14 -22.91 4.21
N SER A 219 22.62 -23.11 3.00
CA SER A 219 21.99 -22.07 2.18
C SER A 219 20.49 -21.90 2.44
N VAL A 220 19.83 -22.93 2.99
CA VAL A 220 18.40 -22.93 3.31
C VAL A 220 18.15 -22.43 4.74
N GLY A 221 19.12 -22.61 5.65
CA GLY A 221 18.91 -22.35 7.08
C GLY A 221 18.49 -23.62 7.77
#